data_AF-A0A966FHY8-F1
#
_entry.id   AF-A0A966FHY8-F1
#
_cell.length_a   1.000
_cell.length_b   1.000
_cell.length_c   1.000
_cell.angle_alpha   90.00
_cell.angle_beta   90.00
_cell.angle_gamma   90.00
#
_symmetry.space_group_name_H-M   'P 1'
#
loop_
_entity.id
_entity.type
_entity.pdbx_description
1 polymer ?
#
loop_
_entity_poly.entity_id
_entity_poly.type
_entity_poly.pdbx_seq_one_letter_code
_entity_poly.pdbx_strand_id
1 'polypeptide(L)'
;MSNIINTILQKESIISLLNESEKRYILGQLKLPYSSELNDGEALRLSFFLINAIFSEGEGEFDKAIAYKLLKSININSKKGTSLFEEVFGIEGVDSKTIYYFYLANVALKADKQISIRVDLKEYNPVTEGNSNWKYKLLNKAFEAYILLVRKQNGFSDIERALAVIETLKQEQQLYEETYLNQFSTANEVQEAYILLSLYHISKAVVETASYLKKGYDYKERLDAVIRQHLDIAKKLVKSEPRLNSVFQLFEFGLNTMYKNAI
;
A
#
# COMPACT_ATOMS: atom_id res chain seq x y z
N MET A 1 -1.09 -19.57 14.71
CA MET A 1 -1.70 -18.97 13.50
C MET A 1 -1.26 -19.70 12.23
N SER A 2 0.04 -20.00 12.05
CA SER A 2 0.57 -20.79 10.91
C SER A 2 -0.16 -22.12 10.64
N ASN A 3 -0.40 -22.96 11.68
CA ASN A 3 -1.14 -24.22 11.51
C ASN A 3 -2.57 -24.04 10.95
N ILE A 4 -3.28 -22.96 11.34
CA ILE A 4 -4.64 -22.70 10.85
C ILE A 4 -4.61 -22.30 9.38
N ILE A 5 -3.63 -21.49 8.99
CA ILE A 5 -3.47 -21.04 7.60
C ILE A 5 -3.17 -22.25 6.71
N ASN A 6 -2.23 -23.11 7.11
CA ASN A 6 -1.90 -24.32 6.37
C ASN A 6 -3.11 -25.25 6.21
N THR A 7 -3.93 -25.41 7.26
CA THR A 7 -5.19 -26.16 7.17
C THR A 7 -6.19 -25.51 6.20
N ILE A 8 -6.30 -24.18 6.18
CA ILE A 8 -7.18 -23.47 5.23
C ILE A 8 -6.70 -23.66 3.80
N LEU A 9 -5.39 -23.51 3.56
CA LEU A 9 -4.78 -23.67 2.23
C LEU A 9 -4.88 -25.10 1.69
N GLN A 10 -5.05 -26.09 2.56
CA GLN A 10 -5.26 -27.50 2.19
C GLN A 10 -6.72 -27.86 1.87
N LYS A 11 -7.68 -26.96 2.09
CA LYS A 11 -9.09 -27.23 1.73
C LYS A 11 -9.23 -27.29 0.21
N GLU A 12 -9.96 -28.30 -0.29
CA GLU A 12 -10.15 -28.54 -1.73
C GLU A 12 -10.69 -27.32 -2.49
N SER A 13 -11.67 -26.61 -1.91
CA SER A 13 -12.21 -25.39 -2.50
C SER A 13 -11.16 -24.27 -2.63
N ILE A 14 -10.27 -24.13 -1.64
CA ILE A 14 -9.18 -23.16 -1.66
C ILE A 14 -8.11 -23.58 -2.67
N ILE A 15 -7.73 -24.86 -2.71
CA ILE A 15 -6.79 -25.38 -3.71
C ILE A 15 -7.31 -25.12 -5.13
N SER A 16 -8.58 -25.38 -5.39
CA SER A 16 -9.22 -25.10 -6.68
C SER A 16 -9.13 -23.60 -7.03
N LEU A 17 -9.46 -22.72 -6.08
CA LEU A 17 -9.36 -21.27 -6.23
C LEU A 17 -7.92 -20.82 -6.51
N LEU A 18 -6.93 -21.36 -5.80
CA LEU A 18 -5.51 -21.05 -5.98
C LEU A 18 -5.01 -21.47 -7.36
N ASN A 19 -5.33 -22.70 -7.78
CA ASN A 19 -4.95 -23.22 -9.10
C ASN A 19 -5.55 -22.37 -10.22
N GLU A 20 -6.83 -21.99 -10.10
CA GLU A 20 -7.51 -21.17 -11.08
C GLU A 20 -6.96 -19.74 -11.14
N SER A 21 -6.65 -19.15 -9.99
CA SER A 21 -5.97 -17.86 -9.88
C SER A 21 -4.57 -17.90 -10.50
N GLU A 22 -3.81 -18.97 -10.27
CA GLU A 22 -2.48 -19.15 -10.84
C GLU A 22 -2.52 -19.30 -12.36
N LYS A 23 -3.45 -20.10 -12.91
CA LYS A 23 -3.67 -20.17 -14.36
C LYS A 23 -3.95 -18.80 -14.95
N ARG A 24 -4.89 -18.06 -14.35
CA ARG A 24 -5.24 -16.71 -14.81
C ARG A 24 -4.05 -15.75 -14.75
N TYR A 25 -3.24 -15.83 -13.70
CA TYR A 25 -2.01 -15.06 -13.57
C TYR A 25 -1.02 -15.37 -14.69
N ILE A 26 -0.68 -16.65 -14.91
CA ILE A 26 0.30 -17.08 -15.91
C ILE A 26 -0.20 -16.74 -17.32
N LEU A 27 -1.44 -17.10 -17.66
CA LEU A 27 -2.02 -16.85 -18.98
C LEU A 27 -2.18 -15.35 -19.25
N GLY A 28 -2.51 -14.56 -18.22
CA GLY A 28 -2.55 -13.10 -18.30
C GLY A 28 -1.20 -12.48 -18.64
N GLN A 29 -0.11 -12.98 -18.04
CA GLN A 29 1.26 -12.55 -18.39
C GLN A 29 1.62 -12.87 -19.84
N LEU A 30 1.15 -14.00 -20.35
CA LEU A 30 1.35 -14.43 -21.74
C LEU A 30 0.37 -13.76 -22.73
N LYS A 31 -0.57 -12.94 -22.25
CA LYS A 31 -1.65 -12.33 -23.04
C LYS A 31 -2.49 -13.36 -23.81
N LEU A 32 -2.63 -14.56 -23.24
CA LEU A 32 -3.42 -15.62 -23.84
C LEU A 32 -4.90 -15.47 -23.45
N PRO A 33 -5.84 -15.71 -24.38
CA PRO A 33 -7.26 -15.64 -24.06
C PRO A 33 -7.62 -16.76 -23.08
N TYR A 34 -8.23 -16.39 -21.96
CA TYR A 34 -8.65 -17.33 -20.92
C TYR A 34 -9.95 -16.86 -20.27
N SER A 35 -10.98 -17.69 -20.35
CA SER A 35 -12.22 -17.52 -19.59
C SER A 35 -12.07 -18.26 -18.25
N SER A 36 -11.88 -17.50 -17.18
CA SER A 36 -11.75 -18.06 -15.84
C SER A 36 -13.10 -18.09 -15.13
N GLU A 37 -13.41 -19.19 -14.45
CA GLU A 37 -14.54 -19.29 -13.51
C GLU A 37 -14.17 -18.77 -12.11
N LEU A 38 -13.03 -18.07 -11.98
CA LEU A 38 -12.56 -17.54 -10.69
C LEU A 38 -13.60 -16.62 -10.06
N ASN A 39 -13.96 -16.94 -8.82
CA ASN A 39 -14.73 -16.04 -7.98
C ASN A 39 -13.81 -14.94 -7.44
N ASP A 40 -13.76 -13.81 -8.16
CA ASP A 40 -12.94 -12.63 -7.80
C ASP A 40 -13.16 -12.17 -6.35
N GLY A 41 -14.39 -12.28 -5.82
CA GLY A 41 -14.70 -11.88 -4.45
C GLY A 41 -14.06 -12.80 -3.40
N GLU A 42 -14.09 -14.11 -3.63
CA GLU A 42 -13.41 -15.08 -2.76
C GLU A 42 -11.89 -14.94 -2.85
N ALA A 43 -11.36 -14.76 -4.05
CA ALA A 43 -9.93 -14.53 -4.27
C ALA A 43 -9.45 -13.25 -3.54
N LEU A 44 -10.23 -12.17 -3.57
CA LEU A 44 -9.92 -10.94 -2.84
C LEU A 44 -9.97 -11.13 -1.32
N ARG A 45 -10.99 -11.81 -0.79
CA ARG A 45 -11.09 -12.09 0.66
C ARG A 45 -9.94 -12.98 1.14
N LEU A 46 -9.57 -14.00 0.37
CA LEU A 46 -8.43 -14.84 0.67
C LEU A 46 -7.12 -14.03 0.58
N SER A 47 -6.96 -13.19 -0.43
CA SER A 47 -5.81 -12.28 -0.55
C SER A 47 -5.69 -11.39 0.68
N PHE A 48 -6.80 -10.79 1.11
CA PHE A 48 -6.85 -9.92 2.28
C PHE A 48 -6.45 -10.65 3.55
N PHE A 49 -7.02 -11.85 3.77
CA PHE A 49 -6.68 -12.71 4.89
C PHE A 49 -5.19 -13.07 4.93
N LEU A 50 -4.65 -13.54 3.80
CA LEU A 50 -3.24 -13.93 3.71
C LEU A 50 -2.30 -12.74 3.89
N ILE A 51 -2.60 -11.58 3.29
CA ILE A 51 -1.81 -10.35 3.49
C ILE A 51 -1.75 -9.99 4.97
N ASN A 52 -2.91 -9.92 5.65
CA ASN A 52 -2.91 -9.59 7.08
C ASN A 52 -2.15 -10.62 7.91
N ALA A 53 -2.23 -11.90 7.56
CA ALA A 53 -1.44 -12.94 8.22
C ALA A 53 0.07 -12.76 7.99
N ILE A 54 0.50 -12.45 6.75
CA ILE A 54 1.91 -12.23 6.37
C ILE A 54 2.53 -11.07 7.17
N PHE A 55 1.75 -10.02 7.45
CA PHE A 55 2.20 -8.81 8.13
C PHE A 55 1.93 -8.81 9.64
N SER A 56 1.25 -9.84 10.16
CA SER A 56 1.12 -10.07 11.61
C SER A 56 2.42 -10.63 12.21
N GLU A 57 2.62 -10.47 13.53
CA GLU A 57 3.86 -10.80 14.27
C GLU A 57 4.28 -12.30 14.24
N GLY A 58 3.52 -13.18 13.59
CA GLY A 58 3.93 -14.56 13.32
C GLY A 58 4.24 -14.75 11.85
N GLU A 59 5.51 -14.98 11.49
CA GLU A 59 5.84 -15.42 10.14
C GLU A 59 5.07 -16.71 9.84
N GLY A 60 4.13 -16.64 8.90
CA GLY A 60 3.45 -17.82 8.40
C GLY A 60 4.42 -18.64 7.55
N GLU A 61 4.60 -19.92 7.88
CA GLU A 61 5.25 -20.92 7.02
C GLU A 61 4.38 -21.26 5.79
N PHE A 62 4.03 -20.27 4.99
CA PHE A 62 3.37 -20.50 3.70
C PHE A 62 4.00 -19.61 2.64
N ASP A 63 3.88 -20.02 1.37
CA ASP A 63 4.45 -19.27 0.27
C ASP A 63 3.75 -17.91 0.12
N LYS A 64 4.48 -16.85 0.48
CA LYS A 64 4.03 -15.46 0.41
C LYS A 64 3.68 -15.04 -1.02
N ALA A 65 4.25 -15.72 -2.03
CA ALA A 65 3.93 -15.47 -3.43
C ALA A 65 2.47 -15.80 -3.77
N ILE A 66 1.80 -16.67 -2.99
CA ILE A 66 0.38 -17.00 -3.16
C ILE A 66 -0.47 -15.73 -3.05
N ALA A 67 -0.25 -14.91 -2.01
CA ALA A 67 -1.02 -13.69 -1.79
C ALA A 67 -0.78 -12.65 -2.92
N TYR A 68 0.45 -12.56 -3.42
CA TYR A 68 0.77 -11.72 -4.57
C TYR A 68 0.08 -12.19 -5.86
N LYS A 69 0.13 -13.49 -6.17
CA LYS A 69 -0.51 -14.07 -7.37
C LYS A 69 -2.03 -13.89 -7.31
N LEU A 70 -2.65 -14.16 -6.16
CA LEU A 70 -4.08 -13.98 -5.95
C LEU A 70 -4.51 -12.54 -6.21
N LEU A 71 -3.84 -11.57 -5.59
CA LEU A 71 -4.17 -10.16 -5.78
C LEU A 71 -3.94 -9.71 -7.23
N LYS A 72 -2.87 -10.18 -7.88
CA LYS A 72 -2.56 -9.84 -9.28
C LYS A 72 -3.52 -10.50 -10.29
N SER A 73 -4.17 -11.60 -9.94
CA SER A 73 -5.17 -12.25 -10.79
C SER A 73 -6.44 -11.41 -10.99
N ILE A 74 -6.68 -10.43 -10.11
CA ILE A 74 -7.84 -9.54 -10.17
C ILE A 74 -7.61 -8.43 -11.20
N ASN A 75 -8.56 -8.25 -12.12
CA ASN A 75 -8.53 -7.14 -13.06
C ASN A 75 -9.08 -5.85 -12.42
N ILE A 76 -8.19 -5.10 -11.74
CA ILE A 76 -8.53 -3.84 -11.06
C ILE A 76 -8.97 -2.71 -12.03
N ASN A 77 -8.71 -2.86 -13.33
CA ASN A 77 -9.14 -1.89 -14.35
C ASN A 77 -10.58 -2.12 -14.81
N SER A 78 -11.19 -3.26 -14.46
CA SER A 78 -12.61 -3.52 -14.72
C SER A 78 -13.48 -2.93 -13.62
N LYS A 79 -14.66 -2.39 -13.97
CA LYS A 79 -15.62 -1.84 -12.98
C LYS A 79 -16.00 -2.85 -11.90
N LYS A 80 -16.21 -4.11 -12.29
CA LYS A 80 -16.49 -5.22 -11.37
C LYS A 80 -15.32 -5.45 -10.40
N GLY A 81 -14.09 -5.52 -10.91
CA GLY A 81 -12.90 -5.71 -10.09
C GLY A 81 -12.66 -4.55 -9.12
N THR A 82 -12.84 -3.30 -9.55
CA THR A 82 -12.75 -2.12 -8.68
C THR A 82 -13.78 -2.16 -7.56
N SER A 83 -15.06 -2.43 -7.87
CA SER A 83 -16.14 -2.51 -6.87
C SER A 83 -15.88 -3.59 -5.83
N LEU A 84 -15.55 -4.81 -6.27
CA LEU A 84 -15.25 -5.93 -5.36
C LEU A 84 -14.00 -5.65 -4.50
N PHE A 85 -13.00 -4.99 -5.07
CA PHE A 85 -11.80 -4.61 -4.32
C PHE A 85 -12.15 -3.59 -3.24
N GLU A 86 -12.96 -2.58 -3.56
CA GLU A 86 -13.41 -1.57 -2.60
C GLU A 86 -14.18 -2.18 -1.43
N GLU A 87 -15.05 -3.17 -1.69
CA GLU A 87 -15.78 -3.89 -0.64
C GLU A 87 -14.89 -4.63 0.36
N VAL A 88 -13.69 -5.07 -0.06
CA VAL A 88 -12.80 -5.91 0.77
C VAL A 88 -11.61 -5.11 1.34
N PHE A 89 -10.99 -4.27 0.52
CA PHE A 89 -9.78 -3.51 0.83
C PHE A 89 -10.01 -2.00 0.96
N GLY A 90 -11.21 -1.51 0.64
CA GLY A 90 -11.51 -0.09 0.59
C GLY A 90 -11.11 0.67 1.85
N ILE A 91 -10.70 1.91 1.64
CA ILE A 91 -10.53 2.93 2.67
C ILE A 91 -11.29 4.14 2.16
N GLU A 92 -12.17 4.68 3.00
CA GLU A 92 -13.03 5.80 2.63
C GLU A 92 -12.20 6.95 2.04
N GLY A 93 -12.67 7.50 0.91
CA GLY A 93 -12.04 8.64 0.22
C GLY A 93 -10.70 8.34 -0.46
N VAL A 94 -10.21 7.09 -0.42
CA VAL A 94 -8.98 6.68 -1.09
C VAL A 94 -9.31 5.91 -2.36
N ASP A 95 -8.61 6.24 -3.45
CA ASP A 95 -8.80 5.56 -4.72
C ASP A 95 -8.44 4.07 -4.64
N SER A 96 -9.39 3.22 -5.04
CA SER A 96 -9.27 1.77 -5.02
C SER A 96 -8.06 1.25 -5.80
N LYS A 97 -7.70 1.88 -6.93
CA LYS A 97 -6.49 1.48 -7.68
C LYS A 97 -5.21 1.81 -6.91
N THR A 98 -5.14 2.97 -6.28
CA THR A 98 -4.01 3.41 -5.46
C THR A 98 -3.81 2.46 -4.27
N ILE A 99 -4.89 2.10 -3.57
CA ILE A 99 -4.82 1.10 -2.49
C ILE A 99 -4.38 -0.27 -3.05
N TYR A 100 -4.95 -0.71 -4.17
CA TYR A 100 -4.59 -1.97 -4.81
C TYR A 100 -3.08 -2.06 -5.09
N TYR A 101 -2.50 -1.06 -5.74
CA TYR A 101 -1.08 -1.06 -6.06
C TYR A 101 -0.19 -0.89 -4.83
N PHE A 102 -0.66 -0.19 -3.79
CA PHE A 102 0.04 -0.13 -2.50
C PHE A 102 0.13 -1.50 -1.82
N TYR A 103 -0.97 -2.25 -1.76
CA TYR A 103 -1.00 -3.61 -1.22
C TYR A 103 -0.18 -4.56 -2.06
N LEU A 104 -0.33 -4.50 -3.38
CA LEU A 104 0.45 -5.30 -4.34
C LEU A 104 1.95 -5.05 -4.16
N ALA A 105 2.35 -3.80 -3.94
CA ALA A 105 3.73 -3.43 -3.68
C ALA A 105 4.29 -4.10 -2.43
N ASN A 106 3.57 -4.00 -1.31
CA ASN A 106 4.01 -4.56 -0.05
C ASN A 106 4.08 -6.09 -0.08
N VAL A 107 3.06 -6.77 -0.59
CA VAL A 107 3.06 -8.24 -0.67
C VAL A 107 4.16 -8.75 -1.60
N ALA A 108 4.44 -8.05 -2.70
CA ALA A 108 5.53 -8.43 -3.60
C ALA A 108 6.92 -8.24 -2.96
N LEU A 109 7.13 -7.12 -2.24
CA LEU A 109 8.36 -6.89 -1.48
C LEU A 109 8.59 -7.97 -0.42
N LYS A 110 7.52 -8.39 0.27
CA LYS A 110 7.56 -9.43 1.30
C LYS A 110 7.77 -10.84 0.74
N ALA A 111 7.41 -11.05 -0.53
CA ALA A 111 7.61 -12.30 -1.28
C ALA A 111 8.87 -12.28 -2.19
N ASP A 112 9.80 -11.34 -1.96
CA ASP A 112 11.05 -11.19 -2.72
C ASP A 112 10.87 -11.01 -4.24
N LYS A 113 9.73 -10.47 -4.67
CA LYS A 113 9.37 -10.21 -6.08
C LYS A 113 9.66 -8.77 -6.53
N GLN A 114 10.79 -8.20 -6.09
CA GLN A 114 11.11 -6.79 -6.33
C GLN A 114 11.17 -6.40 -7.82
N ILE A 115 11.65 -7.28 -8.69
CA ILE A 115 11.69 -7.00 -10.14
C ILE A 115 10.28 -7.04 -10.73
N SER A 116 9.49 -8.08 -10.43
CA SER A 116 8.13 -8.25 -10.94
C SER A 116 7.24 -7.07 -10.57
N ILE A 117 7.30 -6.60 -9.32
CA ILE A 117 6.47 -5.48 -8.88
C ILE A 117 6.81 -4.18 -9.61
N ARG A 118 8.08 -3.90 -9.92
CA ARG A 118 8.43 -2.71 -10.70
C ARG A 118 7.84 -2.74 -12.11
N VAL A 119 7.70 -3.92 -12.70
CA VAL A 119 7.03 -4.10 -13.99
C VAL A 119 5.53 -3.86 -13.84
N ASP A 120 4.90 -4.48 -12.84
CA ASP A 120 3.46 -4.34 -12.58
C ASP A 120 3.05 -2.89 -12.29
N LEU A 121 3.86 -2.16 -11.52
CA LEU A 121 3.59 -0.77 -11.16
C LEU A 121 3.68 0.20 -12.34
N LYS A 122 4.17 -0.22 -13.52
CA LYS A 122 4.07 0.59 -14.75
C LYS A 122 2.62 0.81 -15.19
N GLU A 123 1.71 -0.08 -14.78
CA GLU A 123 0.28 0.05 -15.03
C GLU A 123 -0.40 1.03 -14.06
N TYR A 124 0.30 1.46 -13.00
CA TYR A 124 -0.22 2.46 -12.07
C TYR A 124 -0.15 3.86 -12.66
N ASN A 125 -1.33 4.48 -12.76
CA ASN A 125 -1.49 5.89 -13.10
C ASN A 125 -2.14 6.59 -11.92
N PRO A 126 -1.50 7.63 -11.35
CA PRO A 126 -2.07 8.38 -10.25
C PRO A 126 -3.38 9.06 -10.63
N VAL A 127 -4.32 9.09 -9.70
CA VAL A 127 -5.58 9.82 -9.88
C VAL A 127 -5.28 11.32 -9.88
N THR A 128 -5.72 11.99 -10.94
CA THR A 128 -5.56 13.44 -11.13
C THR A 128 -6.71 14.24 -10.52
N GLU A 129 -7.86 13.61 -10.31
CA GLU A 129 -9.01 14.25 -9.66
C GLU A 129 -8.72 14.43 -8.16
N GLY A 130 -8.77 15.68 -7.70
CA GLY A 130 -8.51 16.01 -6.31
C GLY A 130 -9.65 15.56 -5.41
N ASN A 131 -9.32 14.87 -4.31
CA ASN A 131 -10.28 14.71 -3.22
C ASN A 131 -10.43 16.06 -2.49
N SER A 132 -11.66 16.52 -2.31
CA SER A 132 -11.98 17.77 -1.61
C SER A 132 -11.70 17.69 -0.11
N ASN A 133 -11.73 16.48 0.46
CA ASN A 133 -11.41 16.22 1.84
C ASN A 133 -9.88 16.12 2.03
N TRP A 134 -9.34 16.99 2.89
CA TRP A 134 -7.90 17.13 3.10
C TRP A 134 -7.22 15.85 3.62
N LYS A 135 -7.82 15.17 4.61
CA LYS A 135 -7.31 13.89 5.15
C LYS A 135 -7.15 12.85 4.05
N TYR A 136 -8.16 12.69 3.21
CA TYR A 136 -8.13 11.71 2.13
C TYR A 136 -7.18 12.10 1.01
N LYS A 137 -7.07 13.40 0.70
CA LYS A 137 -6.07 13.90 -0.26
C LYS A 137 -4.65 13.57 0.21
N LEU A 138 -4.34 13.84 1.48
CA LEU A 138 -3.04 13.54 2.09
C LEU A 138 -2.72 12.04 2.04
N LEU A 139 -3.68 11.19 2.40
CA LEU A 139 -3.49 9.74 2.39
C LEU A 139 -3.28 9.18 0.97
N ASN A 140 -4.08 9.60 -0.02
CA ASN A 140 -3.88 9.21 -1.43
C ASN A 140 -2.49 9.59 -1.94
N LYS A 141 -2.04 10.82 -1.64
CA LYS A 141 -0.73 11.31 -2.08
C LYS A 141 0.44 10.63 -1.36
N ALA A 142 0.27 10.26 -0.09
CA ALA A 142 1.26 9.44 0.62
C ALA A 142 1.39 8.04 -0.03
N PHE A 143 0.28 7.41 -0.41
CA PHE A 143 0.30 6.15 -1.16
C PHE A 143 0.94 6.30 -2.54
N GLU A 144 0.57 7.33 -3.30
CA GLU A 144 1.16 7.64 -4.61
C GLU A 144 2.68 7.77 -4.49
N ALA A 145 3.17 8.60 -3.58
CA ALA A 145 4.59 8.81 -3.36
C ALA A 145 5.30 7.50 -3.01
N TYR A 146 4.73 6.68 -2.13
CA TYR A 146 5.27 5.36 -1.81
C TYR A 146 5.34 4.43 -3.02
N ILE A 147 4.27 4.35 -3.83
CA ILE A 147 4.24 3.50 -5.02
C ILE A 147 5.33 3.92 -6.02
N LEU A 148 5.54 5.22 -6.21
CA LEU A 148 6.62 5.76 -7.03
C LEU A 148 8.00 5.32 -6.51
N LEU A 149 8.24 5.36 -5.19
CA LEU A 149 9.49 4.90 -4.59
C LEU A 149 9.75 3.41 -4.79
N VAL A 150 8.71 2.57 -4.81
CA VAL A 150 8.86 1.13 -5.09
C VAL A 150 9.12 0.90 -6.58
N ARG A 151 8.37 1.59 -7.46
CA ARG A 151 8.45 1.44 -8.92
C ARG A 151 9.81 1.86 -9.48
N LYS A 152 10.36 2.99 -9.01
CA LYS A 152 11.65 3.55 -9.49
C LYS A 152 11.76 3.59 -11.01
N GLN A 153 10.66 3.90 -11.70
CA GLN A 153 10.65 4.01 -13.15
C GLN A 153 11.62 5.11 -13.58
N ASN A 154 12.42 4.79 -14.60
CA ASN A 154 13.45 5.68 -15.13
C ASN A 154 14.43 6.19 -14.05
N GLY A 155 14.76 5.34 -13.07
CA GLY A 155 15.72 5.65 -12.01
C GLY A 155 15.22 6.73 -11.07
N PHE A 156 15.83 7.92 -11.12
CA PHE A 156 15.52 9.03 -10.22
C PHE A 156 14.22 9.76 -10.55
N SER A 157 13.65 9.61 -11.75
CA SER A 157 12.44 10.35 -12.14
C SER A 157 11.26 10.10 -11.20
N ASP A 158 10.99 8.84 -10.83
CA ASP A 158 9.93 8.52 -9.87
C ASP A 158 10.26 9.02 -8.46
N ILE A 159 11.55 9.02 -8.06
CA ILE A 159 11.97 9.55 -6.75
C ILE A 159 11.73 11.05 -6.69
N GLU A 160 12.07 11.79 -7.75
CA GLU A 160 11.82 13.22 -7.85
C GLU A 160 10.33 13.54 -7.91
N ARG A 161 9.55 12.73 -8.62
CA ARG A 161 8.09 12.85 -8.62
C ARG A 161 7.50 12.60 -7.24
N ALA A 162 7.97 11.61 -6.50
CA ALA A 162 7.53 11.34 -5.13
C ALA A 162 7.83 12.54 -4.21
N LEU A 163 9.02 13.13 -4.32
CA LEU A 163 9.38 14.34 -3.57
C LEU A 163 8.49 15.53 -3.96
N ALA A 164 8.23 15.73 -5.25
CA ALA A 164 7.36 16.80 -5.75
C ALA A 164 5.91 16.65 -5.24
N VAL A 165 5.37 15.42 -5.21
CA VAL A 165 4.03 15.14 -4.66
C VAL A 165 3.91 15.62 -3.21
N ILE A 166 4.91 15.33 -2.37
CA ILE A 166 4.87 15.74 -0.95
C ILE A 166 5.15 17.24 -0.78
N GLU A 167 6.01 17.84 -1.61
CA GLU A 167 6.22 19.29 -1.58
C GLU A 167 4.95 20.07 -1.94
N THR A 168 4.19 19.60 -2.94
CA THR A 168 2.87 20.17 -3.26
C THR A 168 1.92 20.06 -2.06
N LEU A 169 1.86 18.90 -1.39
CA LEU A 169 1.03 18.73 -0.19
C LEU A 169 1.41 19.73 0.92
N LYS A 170 2.70 19.99 1.12
CA LYS A 170 3.16 20.95 2.12
C LYS A 170 2.71 22.39 1.82
N GLN A 171 2.71 22.77 0.54
CA GLN A 171 2.21 24.07 0.10
C GLN A 171 0.69 24.18 0.28
N GLU A 172 -0.04 23.12 -0.10
CA GLU A 172 -1.49 23.03 0.02
C GLU A 172 -1.97 22.98 1.49
N GLN A 173 -1.18 22.40 2.39
CA GLN A 173 -1.48 22.33 3.82
C GLN A 173 -1.84 23.72 4.39
N GLN A 174 -1.09 24.75 3.99
CA GLN A 174 -1.31 26.14 4.44
C GLN A 174 -2.68 26.70 4.06
N LEU A 175 -3.32 26.12 3.04
CA LEU A 175 -4.58 26.60 2.49
C LEU A 175 -5.77 25.78 3.00
N TYR A 176 -5.61 24.47 3.20
CA TYR A 176 -6.74 23.56 3.40
C TYR A 176 -6.88 23.04 4.84
N GLU A 177 -5.80 23.00 5.64
CA GLU A 177 -5.85 22.36 6.95
C GLU A 177 -6.81 23.05 7.93
N GLU A 178 -6.74 24.38 8.02
CA GLU A 178 -7.60 25.15 8.92
C GLU A 178 -9.08 25.00 8.52
N THR A 179 -9.38 25.13 7.23
CA THR A 179 -10.73 24.90 6.69
C THR A 179 -11.23 23.50 7.00
N TYR A 180 -10.36 22.49 6.89
CA TYR A 180 -10.69 21.11 7.20
C TYR A 180 -10.99 20.90 8.69
N LEU A 181 -10.19 21.44 9.60
CA LEU A 181 -10.38 21.25 11.04
C LEU A 181 -11.61 22.00 11.55
N ASN A 182 -11.85 23.22 11.06
CA ASN A 182 -12.98 24.06 11.47
C ASN A 182 -14.36 23.50 11.07
N GLN A 183 -14.43 22.44 10.26
CA GLN A 183 -15.70 21.78 9.92
C GLN A 183 -16.17 20.80 10.99
N PHE A 184 -15.31 20.45 11.97
CA PHE A 184 -15.62 19.49 13.02
C PHE A 184 -16.01 20.18 14.33
N SER A 185 -16.77 19.47 15.17
CA SER A 185 -16.98 19.91 16.56
C SER A 185 -15.67 19.80 17.34
N THR A 186 -15.49 20.59 18.40
CA THR A 186 -14.26 20.60 19.22
C THR A 186 -13.86 19.21 19.72
N ALA A 187 -14.83 18.32 19.99
CA ALA A 187 -14.56 16.95 20.42
C ALA A 187 -13.96 16.08 19.29
N ASN A 188 -14.42 16.27 18.05
CA ASN A 188 -13.96 15.51 16.88
C ASN A 188 -12.73 16.16 16.22
N GLU A 189 -12.57 17.48 16.36
CA GLU A 189 -11.45 18.25 15.82
C GLU A 189 -10.11 17.73 16.33
N VAL A 190 -10.01 17.42 17.64
CA VAL A 190 -8.78 16.85 18.23
C VAL A 190 -8.43 15.49 17.63
N GLN A 191 -9.42 14.61 17.43
CA GLN A 191 -9.20 13.31 16.81
C GLN A 191 -8.76 13.45 15.35
N GLU A 192 -9.40 14.33 14.59
CA GLU A 192 -9.04 14.60 13.20
C GLU A 192 -7.65 15.26 13.08
N ALA A 193 -7.28 16.15 14.00
CA ALA A 193 -5.94 16.70 14.09
C ALA A 193 -4.88 15.62 14.38
N TYR A 194 -5.16 14.65 15.25
CA TYR A 194 -4.27 13.50 15.47
C TYR A 194 -4.14 12.62 14.23
N ILE A 195 -5.23 12.39 13.49
CA ILE A 195 -5.17 11.65 12.22
C ILE A 195 -4.29 12.42 11.22
N LEU A 196 -4.49 13.73 11.04
CA LEU A 196 -3.65 14.55 10.15
C LEU A 196 -2.17 14.50 10.56
N LEU A 197 -1.88 14.71 11.84
CA LEU A 197 -0.51 14.65 12.36
C LEU A 197 0.14 13.28 12.09
N SER A 198 -0.62 12.19 12.23
CA SER A 198 -0.13 10.86 11.91
C SER A 198 0.22 10.70 10.42
N LEU A 199 -0.61 11.24 9.53
CA LEU A 199 -0.40 11.19 8.09
C LEU A 199 0.79 12.07 7.67
N TYR A 200 1.04 13.19 8.36
CA TYR A 200 2.25 13.98 8.17
C TYR A 200 3.51 13.22 8.56
N HIS A 201 3.48 12.45 9.66
CA HIS A 201 4.59 11.59 10.02
C HIS A 201 4.86 10.49 8.96
N ILE A 202 3.81 9.86 8.40
CA ILE A 202 3.96 8.93 7.28
C ILE A 202 4.59 9.61 6.07
N SER A 203 4.05 10.76 5.68
CA SER A 203 4.53 11.54 4.54
C SER A 203 5.99 11.95 4.71
N LYS A 204 6.39 12.32 5.93
CA LYS A 204 7.77 12.63 6.28
C LYS A 204 8.69 11.42 6.18
N ALA A 205 8.27 10.25 6.67
CA ALA A 205 9.05 9.01 6.52
C ALA A 205 9.26 8.63 5.03
N VAL A 206 8.25 8.85 4.19
CA VAL A 206 8.36 8.67 2.72
C VAL A 206 9.38 9.65 2.13
N VAL A 207 9.35 10.93 2.52
CA VAL A 207 10.32 11.95 2.06
C VAL A 207 11.74 11.64 2.48
N GLU A 208 11.95 11.20 3.72
CA GLU A 208 13.28 10.83 4.22
C GLU A 208 13.82 9.61 3.47
N THR A 209 12.96 8.63 3.20
CA THR A 209 13.32 7.47 2.38
C THR A 209 13.65 7.89 0.94
N ALA A 210 12.85 8.74 0.32
CA ALA A 210 13.13 9.28 -1.01
C ALA A 210 14.45 10.06 -1.06
N SER A 211 14.71 10.88 -0.04
CA SER A 211 15.94 11.69 0.08
C SER A 211 17.16 10.81 0.23
N TYR A 212 17.09 9.75 1.03
CA TYR A 212 18.13 8.74 1.15
C TYR A 212 18.38 8.02 -0.18
N LEU A 213 17.32 7.57 -0.85
CA LEU A 213 17.42 6.91 -2.16
C LEU A 213 18.04 7.83 -3.23
N LYS A 214 17.85 9.15 -3.12
CA LYS A 214 18.46 10.15 -4.01
C LYS A 214 19.93 10.44 -3.67
N LYS A 215 20.24 10.60 -2.38
CA LYS A 215 21.57 11.04 -1.89
C LYS A 215 22.56 9.89 -1.69
N GLY A 216 22.09 8.66 -1.50
CA GLY A 216 22.94 7.52 -1.17
C GLY A 216 23.80 7.80 0.08
N TYR A 217 25.11 7.60 -0.05
CA TYR A 217 26.09 7.79 1.03
C TYR A 217 26.14 9.23 1.60
N ASP A 218 25.65 10.23 0.88
CA ASP A 218 25.61 11.62 1.35
C ASP A 218 24.45 11.91 2.31
N TYR A 219 23.56 10.94 2.54
CA TYR A 219 22.50 11.06 3.54
C TYR A 219 23.07 10.87 4.95
N LYS A 220 22.90 11.89 5.79
CA LYS A 220 23.63 12.02 7.07
C LYS A 220 22.98 11.26 8.24
N GLU A 221 21.70 10.96 8.14
CA GLU A 221 20.94 10.37 9.24
C GLU A 221 20.82 8.86 9.12
N ARG A 222 20.55 8.20 10.25
CA ARG A 222 20.23 6.77 10.27
C ARG A 222 18.78 6.57 9.83
N LEU A 223 18.57 6.31 8.54
CA LEU A 223 17.22 6.23 7.97
C LEU A 223 16.33 5.19 8.69
N ASP A 224 16.88 4.06 9.12
CA ASP A 224 16.15 3.05 9.90
C ASP A 224 15.54 3.62 11.19
N ALA A 225 16.30 4.45 11.91
CA ALA A 225 15.84 5.11 13.12
C ALA A 225 14.81 6.21 12.81
N VAL A 226 15.01 6.96 11.73
CA VAL A 226 14.09 8.03 11.29
C VAL A 226 12.74 7.45 10.87
N ILE A 227 12.72 6.38 10.07
CA ILE A 227 11.49 5.66 9.70
C ILE A 227 10.78 5.19 10.96
N ARG A 228 11.48 4.50 11.87
CA ARG A 228 10.90 3.98 13.11
C ARG A 228 10.27 5.09 13.95
N GLN A 229 10.98 6.20 14.17
CA GLN A 229 10.50 7.31 14.98
C GLN A 229 9.17 7.87 14.44
N HIS A 230 9.11 8.16 13.14
CA HIS A 230 7.89 8.70 12.53
C HIS A 230 6.75 7.71 12.57
N LEU A 231 7.00 6.44 12.26
CA LEU A 231 5.97 5.41 12.23
C LEU A 231 5.44 5.08 13.63
N ASP A 232 6.29 5.06 14.65
CA ASP A 232 5.86 4.82 16.04
C ASP A 232 4.98 5.95 16.56
N ILE A 233 5.27 7.20 16.21
CA ILE A 233 4.40 8.34 16.56
C ILE A 233 3.09 8.25 15.78
N ALA A 234 3.14 8.02 14.47
CA ALA A 234 1.95 7.89 13.63
C ALA A 234 1.00 6.81 14.15
N LYS A 235 1.50 5.59 14.40
CA LYS A 235 0.72 4.46 14.95
C LYS A 235 0.12 4.78 16.32
N LYS A 236 0.81 5.55 17.18
CA LYS A 236 0.29 5.96 18.50
C LYS A 236 -0.86 6.95 18.39
N LEU A 237 -0.84 7.85 17.41
CA LEU A 237 -1.87 8.85 17.19
C LEU A 237 -3.18 8.25 16.63
N VAL A 238 -3.09 7.15 15.88
CA VAL A 238 -4.26 6.48 15.26
C VAL A 238 -4.64 5.15 15.93
N LYS A 239 -4.41 5.01 17.24
CA LYS A 239 -4.74 3.77 17.97
C LYS A 239 -6.21 3.38 17.87
N SER A 240 -7.11 4.35 17.74
CA SER A 240 -8.55 4.14 17.56
C SER A 240 -8.95 3.81 16.12
N GLU A 241 -8.01 3.83 15.16
CA GLU A 241 -8.24 3.58 13.74
C GLU A 241 -7.46 2.32 13.28
N PRO A 242 -7.97 1.10 13.54
CA PRO A 242 -7.25 -0.14 13.24
C PRO A 242 -6.84 -0.25 11.78
N ARG A 243 -7.68 0.24 10.85
CA ARG A 243 -7.42 0.21 9.41
C ARG A 243 -6.20 1.04 9.05
N LEU A 244 -6.09 2.27 9.57
CA LEU A 244 -4.93 3.12 9.36
C LEU A 244 -3.68 2.55 10.04
N ASN A 245 -3.84 1.95 11.22
CA ASN A 245 -2.71 1.31 11.90
C ASN A 245 -2.11 0.18 11.05
N SER A 246 -2.94 -0.72 10.49
CA SER A 246 -2.50 -1.78 9.57
C SER A 246 -1.83 -1.21 8.32
N VAL A 247 -2.35 -0.12 7.76
CA VAL A 247 -1.72 0.57 6.63
C VAL A 247 -0.35 1.13 7.01
N PHE A 248 -0.20 1.71 8.19
CA PHE A 248 1.07 2.27 8.65
C PHE A 248 2.10 1.18 8.89
N GLN A 249 1.71 0.00 9.35
CA GLN A 249 2.60 -1.17 9.42
C GLN A 249 3.13 -1.57 8.03
N LEU A 250 2.30 -1.49 7.00
CA LEU A 250 2.73 -1.74 5.61
C LEU A 250 3.71 -0.66 5.13
N PHE A 251 3.44 0.62 5.40
CA PHE A 251 4.42 1.68 5.12
C PHE A 251 5.76 1.39 5.82
N GLU A 252 5.74 1.10 7.12
CA GLU A 252 6.95 0.80 7.88
C GLU A 252 7.74 -0.36 7.28
N PHE A 253 7.07 -1.47 6.97
CA PHE A 253 7.70 -2.62 6.32
C PHE A 253 8.32 -2.23 4.97
N GLY A 254 7.54 -1.56 4.13
CA GLY A 254 7.93 -1.18 2.78
C GLY A 254 9.12 -0.23 2.74
N LEU A 255 9.08 0.83 3.55
CA LEU A 255 10.15 1.81 3.68
C LEU A 255 11.45 1.15 4.19
N ASN A 256 11.36 0.31 5.21
CA ASN A 256 12.52 -0.45 5.72
C ASN A 256 13.08 -1.42 4.67
N THR A 257 12.23 -2.05 3.87
CA THR A 257 12.67 -2.95 2.80
C THR A 257 13.38 -2.17 1.69
N MET A 258 12.86 -0.99 1.32
CA MET A 258 13.52 -0.11 0.35
C MET A 258 14.87 0.40 0.84
N TYR A 259 14.98 0.72 2.14
CA TYR A 259 16.25 1.08 2.77
C TYR A 259 17.27 -0.07 2.68
N LYS A 260 16.88 -1.28 3.07
CA LYS A 260 17.75 -2.47 3.04
C LYS A 260 18.22 -2.83 1.63
N ASN A 261 17.35 -2.65 0.63
CA ASN A 261 17.64 -2.99 -0.78
C ASN A 261 18.25 -1.82 -1.57
N ALA A 262 18.62 -0.72 -0.92
CA ALA A 262 19.27 0.42 -1.55
C ALA A 262 20.81 0.30 -1.60
N ILE A 263 21.38 -0.65 -0.86
CA ILE A 263 22.81 -0.96 -0.79
C ILE A 263 23.10 -2.17 -1.68
#